data_AF-A0AAJ1KZA8-F1
#
_entry.id   AF-A0AAJ1KZA8-F1
#
_cell.length_a   1.000
_cell.length_b   1.000
_cell.length_c   1.000
_cell.angle_alpha   90.00
_cell.angle_beta   90.00
_cell.angle_gamma   90.00
#
_symmetry.space_group_name_H-M   'P 1'
#
loop_
_entity.id
_entity.type
_entity.pdbx_description
1 polymer ?
#
loop_
_entity_poly.entity_id
_entity_poly.type
_entity_poly.pdbx_seq_one_letter_code
_entity_poly.pdbx_strand_id
1 'polypeptide(L)'
;IISKFQKYLQLEVRFGGEYTTTKTLAKQYAGPKWTDKFLGRGVVSISSVIFKTEQSTMDGILTNDNFNMTVELKGQSIYDFNSGSTFATSCPASQAYDYFVNPIYGLGIDPALINRQSFTEVSQWCFQQGLTSNISMSYQSTYKENLESILQACAGIIYIHGGQIYLTVDRKTLSVHSFNESNIVGEASISTSGTSDYYNTIDASYTKPDSMYANEVLRIPSDIDNDEVIKSDGMVITLARDFKSVYDPNILANLVNAELRKTKFAKRTLTFTTAEGWDIRVWDSIDVNFKELMVSGKFKVLSKSIATDQQNVGYCTITCIEYPDAIFDGTDPGTWSPGGIINPDEGRAILPPTNLSVTRKGDTNTGSVVNLSWAESPSQNVRGYYVYYRETGQSNWIIAGQTPPTKYEFDIFGLDIDKKYDFGVSAFNIIGGVSVKAVLGNVTPEFSFALPAITGLKL
;
A
#
# COMPACT_ATOMS: atom_id res chain seq x y z
N ILE A 1 -1.60 -3.71 -21.69
CA ILE A 1 -2.88 -4.27 -21.21
C ILE A 1 -2.79 -5.79 -21.27
N ILE A 2 -3.00 -6.48 -20.14
CA ILE A 2 -2.99 -7.96 -20.09
C ILE A 2 -4.06 -8.51 -21.05
N SER A 3 -3.75 -9.61 -21.76
CA SER A 3 -4.56 -10.17 -22.86
C SER A 3 -6.05 -10.32 -22.53
N LYS A 4 -6.36 -10.76 -21.30
CA LYS A 4 -7.74 -10.92 -20.78
C LYS A 4 -8.59 -9.64 -20.90
N PHE A 5 -7.99 -8.46 -20.73
CA PHE A 5 -8.72 -7.19 -20.71
C PHE A 5 -8.73 -6.45 -22.05
N GLN A 6 -7.92 -6.86 -23.04
CA GLN A 6 -7.75 -6.10 -24.29
C GLN A 6 -9.05 -5.92 -25.09
N LYS A 7 -9.98 -6.88 -25.00
CA LYS A 7 -11.29 -6.81 -25.67
C LYS A 7 -12.27 -5.84 -25.00
N TYR A 8 -12.03 -5.52 -23.73
CA TYR A 8 -12.99 -4.81 -22.87
C TYR A 8 -12.44 -3.48 -22.34
N LEU A 9 -11.14 -3.24 -22.44
CA LEU A 9 -10.46 -2.05 -21.93
C LEU A 9 -9.54 -1.47 -23.01
N GLN A 10 -9.75 -0.20 -23.33
CA GLN A 10 -8.81 0.63 -24.08
C GLN A 10 -8.20 1.64 -23.13
N LEU A 11 -6.89 1.85 -23.24
CA LEU A 11 -6.14 2.84 -22.46
C LEU A 11 -5.32 3.72 -23.39
N GLU A 12 -5.33 5.02 -23.14
CA GLU A 12 -4.41 5.99 -23.70
C GLU A 12 -3.76 6.78 -22.57
N VAL A 13 -2.45 6.57 -22.42
CA VAL A 13 -1.63 7.17 -21.36
C VAL A 13 -0.73 8.24 -21.97
N ARG A 14 -0.65 9.38 -21.29
CA ARG A 14 0.32 10.45 -21.57
C ARG A 14 1.19 10.65 -20.35
N PHE A 15 2.50 10.62 -20.52
CA PHE A 15 3.51 10.73 -19.47
C PHE A 15 4.07 12.15 -19.30
N GLY A 16 3.22 13.19 -19.39
CA GLY A 16 3.65 14.56 -19.07
C GLY A 16 4.60 15.23 -20.06
N GLY A 17 4.67 14.78 -21.32
CA GLY A 17 5.47 15.42 -22.36
C GLY A 17 4.83 16.65 -23.01
N GLU A 18 5.55 17.21 -23.99
CA GLU A 18 5.11 18.33 -24.83
C GLU A 18 4.26 17.82 -26.01
N TYR A 19 2.98 17.60 -25.76
CA TYR A 19 2.05 17.10 -26.77
C TYR A 19 1.51 18.22 -27.67
N THR A 20 1.49 17.97 -28.98
CA THR A 20 0.93 18.87 -30.01
C THR A 20 -0.48 18.47 -30.46
N THR A 21 -0.93 17.27 -30.09
CA THR A 21 -2.24 16.72 -30.43
C THR A 21 -3.03 16.39 -29.17
N THR A 22 -4.36 16.30 -29.23
CA THR A 22 -5.17 15.78 -28.11
C THR A 22 -5.25 14.25 -28.11
N LYS A 23 -5.79 13.67 -27.04
CA LYS A 23 -5.95 12.23 -26.90
C LYS A 23 -7.00 11.69 -27.88
N THR A 24 -6.63 10.65 -28.61
CA THR A 24 -7.49 10.01 -29.62
C THR A 24 -8.72 9.34 -29.01
N LEU A 25 -8.56 8.59 -27.91
CA LEU A 25 -9.67 7.95 -27.20
C LEU A 25 -10.65 8.99 -26.66
N ALA A 26 -10.14 10.07 -26.07
CA ALA A 26 -10.98 11.13 -25.56
C ALA A 26 -11.75 11.83 -26.69
N LYS A 27 -11.11 12.09 -27.84
CA LYS A 27 -11.77 12.66 -29.02
C LYS A 27 -12.89 11.76 -29.56
N GLN A 28 -12.73 10.45 -29.49
CA GLN A 28 -13.73 9.50 -29.95
C GLN A 28 -14.93 9.38 -29.00
N TYR A 29 -14.71 9.40 -27.69
CA TYR A 29 -15.74 9.00 -26.70
C TYR A 29 -16.22 10.10 -25.75
N ALA A 30 -15.46 11.19 -25.53
CA ALA A 30 -15.82 12.25 -24.57
C ALA A 30 -16.82 13.29 -25.11
N GLY A 31 -17.20 13.17 -26.39
CA GLY A 31 -18.18 14.03 -27.05
C GLY A 31 -17.69 15.46 -27.34
N PRO A 32 -18.59 16.40 -27.66
CA PRO A 32 -18.24 17.70 -28.23
C PRO A 32 -17.56 18.66 -27.26
N LYS A 33 -17.58 18.37 -25.95
CA LYS A 33 -16.87 19.18 -24.94
C LYS A 33 -15.36 18.95 -24.98
N TRP A 34 -14.90 17.83 -25.53
CA TRP A 34 -13.49 17.55 -25.70
C TRP A 34 -12.98 18.09 -27.04
N THR A 35 -12.19 19.15 -26.99
CA THR A 35 -11.62 19.83 -28.16
C THR A 35 -10.14 19.49 -28.39
N ASP A 36 -9.64 19.79 -29.59
CA ASP A 36 -8.21 19.61 -29.93
C ASP A 36 -7.25 20.52 -29.12
N LYS A 37 -7.80 21.40 -28.26
CA LYS A 37 -7.02 22.24 -27.35
C LYS A 37 -6.64 21.52 -26.05
N PHE A 38 -7.25 20.38 -25.71
CA PHE A 38 -6.91 19.61 -24.51
C PHE A 38 -5.67 18.73 -24.74
N LEU A 39 -4.49 19.37 -24.72
CA LEU A 39 -3.22 18.72 -25.02
C LEU A 39 -2.62 17.99 -23.81
N GLY A 40 -2.94 18.39 -22.57
CA GLY A 40 -2.37 17.77 -21.37
C GLY A 40 -0.85 17.90 -21.29
N ARG A 41 -0.29 19.04 -21.74
CA ARG A 41 1.15 19.33 -21.69
C ARG A 41 1.63 19.34 -20.24
N GLY A 42 2.74 18.67 -19.95
CA GLY A 42 3.33 18.62 -18.61
C GLY A 42 2.54 17.81 -17.57
N VAL A 43 1.43 17.15 -17.94
CA VAL A 43 0.57 16.42 -17.01
C VAL A 43 0.50 14.94 -17.38
N VAL A 44 0.75 14.07 -16.42
CA VAL A 44 0.45 12.64 -16.57
C VAL A 44 -1.06 12.48 -16.57
N SER A 45 -1.61 11.92 -17.65
CA SER A 45 -3.04 11.72 -17.76
C SER A 45 -3.36 10.39 -18.41
N ILE A 46 -4.40 9.72 -17.91
CA ILE A 46 -4.87 8.43 -18.44
C ILE A 46 -6.30 8.60 -18.92
N SER A 47 -6.60 8.08 -20.10
CA SER A 47 -7.95 7.96 -20.63
C SER A 47 -8.27 6.50 -20.80
N SER A 48 -9.37 6.05 -20.19
CA SER A 48 -9.82 4.67 -20.24
C SER A 48 -11.21 4.58 -20.84
N VAL A 49 -11.40 3.65 -21.76
CA VAL A 49 -12.71 3.30 -22.31
C VAL A 49 -12.95 1.83 -22.00
N ILE A 50 -14.11 1.56 -21.42
CA ILE A 50 -14.49 0.23 -20.97
C ILE A 50 -15.73 -0.20 -21.74
N PHE A 51 -15.67 -1.36 -22.39
CA PHE A 51 -16.80 -1.95 -23.10
C PHE A 51 -17.50 -2.97 -22.22
N LYS A 52 -18.74 -2.66 -21.84
CA LYS A 52 -19.63 -3.60 -21.18
C LYS A 52 -20.23 -4.53 -22.24
N THR A 53 -19.77 -5.77 -22.25
CA THR A 53 -20.33 -6.86 -23.05
C THR A 53 -20.96 -7.91 -22.14
N GLU A 54 -21.81 -8.77 -22.71
CA GLU A 54 -22.39 -9.89 -21.96
C GLU A 54 -21.28 -10.80 -21.41
N GLN A 55 -20.25 -11.08 -22.22
CA GLN A 55 -19.11 -11.89 -21.82
C GLN A 55 -18.28 -11.24 -20.69
N SER A 56 -18.04 -9.94 -20.73
CA SER A 56 -17.30 -9.25 -19.65
C SER A 56 -18.06 -9.21 -18.32
N THR A 57 -19.39 -9.29 -18.39
CA THR A 57 -20.26 -9.36 -17.19
C THR A 57 -20.27 -10.79 -16.63
N MET A 58 -20.32 -11.79 -17.51
CA MET A 58 -20.29 -13.20 -17.13
C MET A 58 -18.94 -13.64 -16.55
N ASP A 59 -17.80 -13.16 -17.06
CA ASP A 59 -16.46 -13.49 -16.54
C ASP A 59 -16.05 -12.63 -15.31
N GLY A 60 -16.97 -11.82 -14.80
CA GLY A 60 -16.72 -10.89 -13.68
C GLY A 60 -15.62 -9.87 -13.97
N ILE A 61 -15.31 -9.59 -15.23
CA ILE A 61 -14.29 -8.59 -15.59
C ILE A 61 -14.82 -7.18 -15.26
N LEU A 62 -16.12 -6.97 -15.40
CA LEU A 62 -16.83 -5.74 -15.05
C LEU A 62 -18.03 -6.10 -14.17
N THR A 63 -17.83 -6.16 -12.87
CA THR A 63 -18.87 -6.57 -11.89
C THR A 63 -19.80 -5.43 -11.49
N ASN A 64 -19.41 -4.18 -11.66
CA ASN A 64 -20.22 -3.00 -11.35
C ASN A 64 -19.88 -1.84 -12.29
N ASP A 65 -20.70 -0.78 -12.24
CA ASP A 65 -20.49 0.44 -13.01
C ASP A 65 -19.49 1.41 -12.32
N ASN A 66 -19.07 1.10 -11.09
CA ASN A 66 -18.10 1.88 -10.32
C ASN A 66 -16.67 1.43 -10.64
N PHE A 67 -16.01 2.15 -11.53
CA PHE A 67 -14.62 1.89 -11.88
C PHE A 67 -13.65 2.67 -10.98
N ASN A 68 -12.73 1.96 -10.32
CA ASN A 68 -11.57 2.55 -9.64
C ASN A 68 -10.31 2.14 -10.41
N MET A 69 -9.52 3.12 -10.83
CA MET A 69 -8.20 2.90 -11.42
C MET A 69 -7.13 3.30 -10.42
N THR A 70 -6.36 2.31 -9.98
CA THR A 70 -5.12 2.52 -9.23
C THR A 70 -3.95 2.44 -10.20
N VAL A 71 -3.03 3.40 -10.12
CA VAL A 71 -1.84 3.44 -10.97
C VAL A 71 -0.59 3.58 -10.11
N GLU A 72 0.42 2.78 -10.44
CA GLU A 72 1.77 2.97 -9.93
C GLU A 72 2.50 3.92 -10.88
N LEU A 73 3.02 5.02 -10.33
CA LEU A 73 3.72 6.05 -11.08
C LEU A 73 5.11 6.24 -10.51
N LYS A 74 6.11 6.34 -11.38
CA LYS A 74 7.40 6.91 -11.02
C LYS A 74 7.19 8.39 -10.70
N GLY A 75 7.77 8.85 -9.59
CA GLY A 75 7.66 10.22 -9.12
C GLY A 75 8.22 11.27 -10.08
N GLN A 76 8.11 12.54 -9.70
CA GLN A 76 8.67 13.64 -10.46
C GLN A 76 10.20 13.54 -10.55
N SER A 77 10.77 13.98 -11.69
CA SER A 77 12.22 14.08 -11.83
C SER A 77 12.74 15.26 -11.04
N ILE A 78 13.60 14.99 -10.06
CA ILE A 78 14.21 15.98 -9.15
C ILE A 78 15.72 15.75 -9.07
N TYR A 79 16.46 16.73 -8.57
CA TYR A 79 17.90 16.59 -8.36
C TYR A 79 18.20 15.59 -7.25
N ASP A 80 19.08 14.63 -7.52
CA ASP A 80 19.51 13.64 -6.54
C ASP A 80 20.94 13.89 -6.05
N PHE A 81 21.13 14.05 -4.73
CA PHE A 81 22.43 14.34 -4.14
C PHE A 81 23.44 13.20 -4.24
N ASN A 82 22.97 11.95 -4.29
CA ASN A 82 23.85 10.78 -4.31
C ASN A 82 24.48 10.56 -5.69
N SER A 83 23.68 10.72 -6.76
CA SER A 83 24.13 10.56 -8.15
C SER A 83 24.59 11.86 -8.83
N GLY A 84 24.21 13.03 -8.30
CA GLY A 84 24.43 14.33 -8.94
C GLY A 84 23.59 14.54 -10.22
N SER A 85 22.60 13.68 -10.48
CA SER A 85 21.77 13.68 -11.69
C SER A 85 20.30 13.95 -11.36
N THR A 86 19.53 14.39 -12.37
CA THR A 86 18.09 14.63 -12.23
C THR A 86 17.31 13.44 -12.75
N PHE A 87 16.56 12.77 -11.87
CA PHE A 87 15.66 11.65 -12.21
C PHE A 87 14.62 11.46 -11.10
N ALA A 88 13.70 10.51 -11.28
CA ALA A 88 12.73 10.14 -10.24
C ALA A 88 13.41 9.33 -9.12
N THR A 89 14.04 10.04 -8.16
CA THR A 89 14.76 9.44 -7.02
C THR A 89 13.82 9.12 -5.85
N SER A 90 14.11 8.01 -5.17
CA SER A 90 13.47 7.63 -3.89
C SER A 90 14.32 8.06 -2.68
N CYS A 91 15.36 8.87 -2.87
CA CYS A 91 16.21 9.34 -1.77
C CYS A 91 15.46 10.36 -0.88
N PRO A 92 15.26 10.10 0.42
CA PRO A 92 14.51 11.00 1.30
C PRO A 92 15.12 12.40 1.40
N ALA A 93 16.46 12.50 1.45
CA ALA A 93 17.15 13.79 1.53
C ALA A 93 16.96 14.63 0.25
N SER A 94 17.09 14.01 -0.92
CA SER A 94 16.87 14.66 -2.21
C SER A 94 15.42 15.16 -2.34
N GLN A 95 14.45 14.34 -1.93
CA GLN A 95 13.03 14.71 -1.91
C GLN A 95 12.75 15.85 -0.94
N ALA A 96 13.30 15.80 0.28
CA ALA A 96 13.12 16.85 1.27
C ALA A 96 13.70 18.19 0.77
N TYR A 97 14.91 18.17 0.19
CA TYR A 97 15.53 19.36 -0.40
C TYR A 97 14.68 19.98 -1.51
N ASP A 98 14.23 19.15 -2.46
CA ASP A 98 13.37 19.60 -3.55
C ASP A 98 12.08 20.23 -3.00
N TYR A 99 11.45 19.60 -2.01
CA TYR A 99 10.26 20.15 -1.36
C TYR A 99 10.51 21.47 -0.62
N PHE A 100 11.72 21.71 -0.09
CA PHE A 100 12.06 23.01 0.46
C PHE A 100 12.18 24.10 -0.60
N VAL A 101 12.87 23.83 -1.70
CA VAL A 101 13.23 24.87 -2.68
C VAL A 101 12.16 25.09 -3.73
N ASN A 102 11.26 24.13 -3.96
CA ASN A 102 10.28 24.21 -5.04
C ASN A 102 9.18 25.23 -4.73
N PRO A 103 9.00 26.30 -5.54
CA PRO A 103 8.00 27.34 -5.28
C PRO A 103 6.57 26.97 -5.75
N ILE A 104 6.40 25.86 -6.48
CA ILE A 104 5.11 25.45 -7.06
C ILE A 104 4.29 24.60 -6.09
N TYR A 105 4.94 23.61 -5.46
CA TYR A 105 4.29 22.68 -4.53
C TYR A 105 4.97 22.60 -3.15
N GLY A 106 6.16 23.19 -3.03
CA GLY A 106 6.97 23.17 -1.82
C GLY A 106 6.96 24.51 -1.09
N LEU A 107 7.98 24.73 -0.26
CA LEU A 107 8.09 25.94 0.56
C LEU A 107 8.69 27.14 -0.18
N GLY A 108 9.34 26.92 -1.33
CA GLY A 108 9.99 27.99 -2.11
C GLY A 108 11.12 28.71 -1.36
N ILE A 109 11.83 28.02 -0.46
CA ILE A 109 12.96 28.58 0.29
C ILE A 109 14.16 28.81 -0.64
N ASP A 110 14.80 29.97 -0.50
CA ASP A 110 16.05 30.27 -1.20
C ASP A 110 17.11 29.18 -0.89
N PRO A 111 17.66 28.50 -1.91
CA PRO A 111 18.73 27.52 -1.74
C PRO A 111 19.93 28.00 -0.91
N ALA A 112 20.20 29.31 -0.85
CA ALA A 112 21.27 29.90 -0.02
C ALA A 112 21.03 29.74 1.49
N LEU A 113 19.77 29.61 1.91
CA LEU A 113 19.36 29.38 3.29
C LEU A 113 19.39 27.89 3.68
N ILE A 114 19.84 27.01 2.78
CA ILE A 114 19.89 25.57 3.04
C ILE A 114 21.34 25.10 2.96
N ASN A 115 21.79 24.39 4.01
CA ASN A 115 23.11 23.79 4.02
C ASN A 115 23.13 22.53 3.15
N ARG A 116 23.49 22.66 1.87
CA ARG A 116 23.52 21.55 0.90
C ARG A 116 24.46 20.40 1.29
N GLN A 117 25.51 20.68 2.06
CA GLN A 117 26.45 19.66 2.53
C GLN A 117 25.77 18.66 3.46
N SER A 118 24.97 19.14 4.42
CA SER A 118 24.22 18.28 5.34
C SER A 118 23.25 17.33 4.60
N PHE A 119 22.56 17.84 3.57
CA PHE A 119 21.68 17.03 2.72
C PHE A 119 22.46 15.99 1.90
N THR A 120 23.68 16.33 1.47
CA THR A 120 24.57 15.40 0.75
C THR A 120 25.00 14.26 1.66
N GLU A 121 25.44 14.56 2.88
CA GLU A 121 25.86 13.56 3.87
C GLU A 121 24.72 12.61 4.26
N VAL A 122 23.51 13.16 4.46
CA VAL A 122 22.32 12.35 4.74
C VAL A 122 21.91 11.52 3.53
N SER A 123 21.98 12.06 2.32
CA SER A 123 21.69 11.32 1.09
C SER A 123 22.60 10.09 0.94
N GLN A 124 23.91 10.27 1.17
CA GLN A 124 24.88 9.17 1.14
C GLN A 124 24.61 8.13 2.23
N TRP A 125 24.26 8.57 3.45
CA TRP A 125 23.88 7.65 4.52
C TRP A 125 22.64 6.84 4.17
N CYS A 126 21.58 7.48 3.70
CA CYS A 126 20.36 6.81 3.27
C CYS A 126 20.66 5.76 2.21
N PHE A 127 21.51 6.08 1.23
CA PHE A 127 21.93 5.12 0.21
C PHE A 127 22.67 3.91 0.80
N GLN A 128 23.63 4.13 1.71
CA GLN A 128 24.39 3.05 2.35
C GLN A 128 23.51 2.14 3.21
N GLN A 129 22.47 2.68 3.84
CA GLN A 129 21.53 1.95 4.68
C GLN A 129 20.32 1.40 3.90
N GLY A 130 20.24 1.64 2.58
CA GLY A 130 19.09 1.21 1.76
C GLY A 130 17.78 1.95 2.07
N LEU A 131 17.83 3.12 2.72
CA LEU A 131 16.65 3.90 3.12
C LEU A 131 16.06 4.64 1.92
N THR A 132 14.78 4.37 1.64
CA THR A 132 14.02 4.99 0.55
C THR A 132 12.70 5.55 1.03
N SER A 133 12.25 6.65 0.42
CA SER A 133 10.94 7.27 0.63
C SER A 133 10.13 7.20 -0.66
N ASN A 134 8.99 6.52 -0.61
CA ASN A 134 8.05 6.36 -1.73
C ASN A 134 6.67 6.87 -1.31
N ILE A 135 6.37 8.13 -1.65
CA ILE A 135 5.16 8.79 -1.17
C ILE A 135 4.61 9.79 -2.20
N SER A 136 3.29 9.92 -2.25
CA SER A 136 2.60 11.01 -2.92
C SER A 136 2.35 12.17 -1.95
N MET A 137 2.73 13.38 -2.34
CA MET A 137 2.43 14.60 -1.58
C MET A 137 0.98 15.04 -1.82
N SER A 138 0.30 15.48 -0.77
CA SER A 138 -1.06 16.01 -0.86
C SER A 138 -1.07 17.53 -0.69
N TYR A 139 -1.81 18.23 -1.55
CA TYR A 139 -2.10 19.67 -1.39
C TYR A 139 -3.06 19.95 -0.23
N GLN A 140 -3.72 18.91 0.32
CA GLN A 140 -4.58 19.03 1.50
C GLN A 140 -3.80 18.89 2.81
N SER A 141 -2.60 18.31 2.75
CA SER A 141 -1.70 18.19 3.90
C SER A 141 -0.89 19.47 4.07
N THR A 142 -0.54 19.78 5.31
CA THR A 142 0.36 20.91 5.58
C THR A 142 1.77 20.61 5.07
N TYR A 143 2.56 21.65 4.80
CA TYR A 143 3.98 21.49 4.44
C TYR A 143 4.75 20.66 5.48
N LYS A 144 4.43 20.84 6.77
CA LYS A 144 5.03 20.10 7.87
C LYS A 144 4.70 18.61 7.77
N GLU A 145 3.42 18.24 7.61
CA GLU A 145 3.00 16.84 7.49
C GLU A 145 3.66 16.14 6.30
N ASN A 146 3.73 16.82 5.15
CA ASN A 146 4.38 16.31 3.95
C ASN A 146 5.89 16.06 4.18
N LEU A 147 6.59 17.01 4.81
CA LEU A 147 8.00 16.86 5.18
C LEU A 147 8.20 15.74 6.21
N GLU A 148 7.41 15.69 7.28
CA GLU A 148 7.50 14.64 8.30
C GLU A 148 7.35 13.25 7.68
N SER A 149 6.45 13.12 6.71
CA SER A 149 6.24 11.86 5.99
C SER A 149 7.47 11.41 5.20
N ILE A 150 8.22 12.35 4.59
CA ILE A 150 9.48 12.04 3.89
C ILE A 150 10.57 11.68 4.91
N LEU A 151 10.69 12.45 5.98
CA LEU A 151 11.75 12.31 6.98
C LEU A 151 11.60 11.04 7.83
N GLN A 152 10.37 10.59 8.08
CA GLN A 152 10.11 9.32 8.78
C GLN A 152 10.78 8.13 8.10
N ALA A 153 10.95 8.15 6.77
CA ALA A 153 11.61 7.08 6.03
C ALA A 153 13.12 6.95 6.32
N CYS A 154 13.74 7.97 6.91
CA CYS A 154 15.16 7.95 7.26
C CYS A 154 15.46 8.38 8.70
N ALA A 155 14.44 8.53 9.54
CA ALA A 155 14.53 9.19 10.84
C ALA A 155 15.23 10.56 10.76
N GLY A 156 14.88 11.35 9.74
CA GLY A 156 15.48 12.64 9.43
C GLY A 156 15.07 13.72 10.44
N ILE A 157 16.02 14.60 10.77
CA ILE A 157 15.84 15.70 11.72
C ILE A 157 16.32 16.99 11.07
N ILE A 158 15.47 18.00 11.12
CA ILE A 158 15.73 19.31 10.56
C ILE A 158 15.92 20.31 11.67
N TYR A 159 16.96 21.14 11.53
CA TYR A 159 17.27 22.18 12.49
C TYR A 159 17.93 23.38 11.80
N ILE A 160 17.95 24.51 12.49
CA ILE A 160 18.59 25.73 12.00
C ILE A 160 19.91 25.93 12.75
N HIS A 161 20.97 26.20 12.00
CA HIS A 161 22.27 26.55 12.55
C HIS A 161 22.95 27.59 11.65
N GLY A 162 23.46 28.69 12.24
CA GLY A 162 24.11 29.75 11.46
C GLY A 162 23.23 30.37 10.37
N GLY A 163 21.92 30.46 10.59
CA GLY A 163 20.95 31.02 9.63
C GLY A 163 20.61 30.10 8.45
N GLN A 164 21.14 28.87 8.43
CA GLN A 164 20.84 27.87 7.40
C GLN A 164 20.08 26.67 7.98
N ILE A 165 19.27 26.04 7.14
CA ILE A 165 18.58 24.79 7.42
C ILE A 165 19.54 23.62 7.19
N TYR A 166 19.67 22.75 8.19
CA TYR A 166 20.43 21.52 8.15
C TYR A 166 19.50 20.32 8.20
N LEU A 167 19.94 19.22 7.60
CA LEU A 167 19.33 17.90 7.73
C LEU A 167 20.35 16.95 8.36
N THR A 168 19.92 16.19 9.36
CA THR A 168 20.65 15.06 9.91
C THR A 168 19.70 13.87 10.05
N VAL A 169 20.22 12.74 10.52
CA VAL A 169 19.44 11.52 10.76
C VAL A 169 19.69 11.02 12.15
N ASP A 170 18.68 10.38 12.70
CA ASP A 170 18.77 9.74 13.99
C ASP A 170 19.57 8.44 13.91
N ARG A 171 20.85 8.52 14.25
CA ARG A 171 21.82 7.41 14.18
C ARG A 171 22.89 7.54 15.26
N LYS A 172 23.67 6.47 15.42
CA LYS A 172 24.92 6.48 16.18
C LYS A 172 25.89 7.49 15.56
N THR A 173 26.42 8.38 16.40
CA THR A 173 27.44 9.36 16.02
C THR A 173 28.49 9.46 17.11
N LEU A 174 29.73 9.79 16.76
CA LEU A 174 30.77 10.06 17.76
C LEU A 174 30.45 11.33 18.53
N SER A 175 30.84 11.37 19.80
CA SER A 175 30.71 12.57 20.61
C SER A 175 31.67 13.64 20.10
N VAL A 176 31.15 14.82 19.79
CA VAL A 176 31.91 15.94 19.22
C VAL A 176 32.60 16.77 20.29
N HIS A 177 32.11 16.69 21.53
CA HIS A 177 32.62 17.43 22.68
C HIS A 177 32.28 16.70 24.00
N SER A 178 33.05 17.00 25.05
CA SER A 178 32.80 16.49 26.40
C SER A 178 32.58 17.63 27.37
N PHE A 179 31.55 17.54 28.22
CA PHE A 179 31.23 18.52 29.24
C PHE A 179 31.32 17.93 30.65
N ASN A 180 31.90 18.70 31.57
CA ASN A 180 32.02 18.37 32.98
C ASN A 180 32.03 19.66 33.81
N GLU A 181 32.27 19.55 35.11
CA GLU A 181 32.23 20.69 36.04
C GLU A 181 33.26 21.79 35.74
N SER A 182 34.28 21.51 34.94
CA SER A 182 35.31 22.50 34.57
C SER A 182 34.90 23.41 33.42
N ASN A 183 33.99 22.98 32.54
CA ASN A 183 33.53 23.76 31.39
C ASN A 183 32.03 24.07 31.39
N ILE A 184 31.31 23.58 32.39
CA ILE A 184 29.97 24.01 32.72
C ILE A 184 30.05 25.17 33.71
N VAL A 185 29.29 26.22 33.44
CA VAL A 185 29.27 27.45 34.23
C VAL A 185 27.86 27.69 34.77
N GLY A 186 27.78 28.10 36.03
CA GLY A 186 26.52 28.36 36.70
C GLY A 186 25.79 27.09 37.10
N GLU A 187 24.48 27.21 37.30
CA GLU A 187 23.63 26.08 37.68
C GLU A 187 23.32 25.19 36.46
N ALA A 188 23.49 23.88 36.65
CA ALA A 188 22.97 22.87 35.75
C ALA A 188 21.68 22.29 36.36
N SER A 189 20.71 21.98 35.51
CA SER A 189 19.44 21.38 35.91
C SER A 189 19.21 20.08 35.17
N ILE A 190 18.68 19.10 35.89
CA ILE A 190 18.24 17.82 35.34
C ILE A 190 16.73 17.71 35.49
N SER A 191 16.06 17.34 34.40
CA SER A 191 14.68 16.89 34.41
C SER A 191 14.61 15.44 33.95
N THR A 192 13.66 14.71 34.51
CA THR A 192 13.32 13.37 34.03
C THR A 192 12.04 13.45 33.22
N SER A 193 11.94 12.62 32.17
CA SER A 193 10.76 12.54 31.32
C SER A 193 9.52 12.27 32.17
N GLY A 194 8.50 13.12 32.08
CA GLY A 194 7.23 12.96 32.79
C GLY A 194 6.40 11.80 32.24
N THR A 195 5.34 11.42 32.96
CA THR A 195 4.47 10.28 32.60
C THR A 195 3.43 10.58 31.51
N SER A 196 3.31 11.81 31.03
CA SER A 196 2.21 12.23 30.13
C SER A 196 2.33 11.70 28.70
N ASP A 197 3.56 11.51 28.20
CA ASP A 197 3.85 11.05 26.83
C ASP A 197 4.57 9.70 26.81
N TYR A 198 4.45 8.94 27.90
CA TYR A 198 5.05 7.62 28.03
C TYR A 198 4.27 6.58 27.20
N TYR A 199 5.01 5.69 26.56
CA TYR A 199 4.47 4.54 25.83
C TYR A 199 5.42 3.36 25.95
N ASN A 200 4.85 2.15 25.91
CA ASN A 200 5.58 0.89 25.99
C ASN A 200 5.37 -0.01 24.76
N THR A 201 4.53 0.43 23.82
CA THR A 201 4.24 -0.27 22.57
C THR A 201 4.10 0.75 21.44
N ILE A 202 4.54 0.41 20.22
CA ILE A 202 4.31 1.19 19.00
C ILE A 202 3.50 0.36 18.01
N ASP A 203 2.44 0.96 17.48
CA ASP A 203 1.72 0.49 16.30
C ASP A 203 2.10 1.37 15.10
N ALA A 204 2.85 0.79 14.18
CA ALA A 204 3.32 1.45 12.97
C ALA A 204 2.49 1.02 11.76
N SER A 205 1.71 1.94 11.19
CA SER A 205 1.02 1.69 9.91
C SER A 205 1.98 1.77 8.74
N TYR A 206 1.80 0.86 7.79
CA TYR A 206 2.70 0.63 6.68
C TYR A 206 1.90 0.25 5.42
N THR A 207 2.30 0.78 4.28
CA THR A 207 1.69 0.45 2.99
C THR A 207 2.46 -0.69 2.34
N LYS A 208 1.81 -1.84 2.13
CA LYS A 208 2.44 -3.05 1.58
C LYS A 208 2.31 -3.15 0.06
N PRO A 209 3.40 -2.98 -0.71
CA PRO A 209 3.33 -3.01 -2.18
C PRO A 209 2.83 -4.35 -2.72
N ASP A 210 3.28 -5.47 -2.14
CA ASP A 210 2.91 -6.84 -2.57
C ASP A 210 1.44 -7.19 -2.30
N SER A 211 0.74 -6.39 -1.49
CA SER A 211 -0.65 -6.58 -1.10
C SER A 211 -1.54 -5.50 -1.72
N MET A 212 -1.28 -5.13 -2.98
CA MET A 212 -1.99 -4.06 -3.69
C MET A 212 -2.02 -2.73 -2.92
N TYR A 213 -0.91 -2.38 -2.26
CA TYR A 213 -0.80 -1.18 -1.41
C TYR A 213 -1.82 -1.13 -0.26
N ALA A 214 -2.28 -2.29 0.23
CA ALA A 214 -3.05 -2.35 1.45
C ALA A 214 -2.23 -1.87 2.65
N ASN A 215 -2.90 -1.22 3.61
CA ASN A 215 -2.28 -0.84 4.86
C ASN A 215 -2.25 -2.05 5.81
N GLU A 216 -1.06 -2.34 6.34
CA GLU A 216 -0.83 -3.29 7.42
C GLU A 216 -0.28 -2.53 8.64
N VAL A 217 -0.37 -3.14 9.82
CA VAL A 217 0.17 -2.57 11.06
C VAL A 217 1.23 -3.51 11.61
N LEU A 218 2.40 -2.96 11.88
CA LEU A 218 3.47 -3.57 12.66
C LEU A 218 3.33 -3.15 14.12
N ARG A 219 3.24 -4.11 15.05
CA ARG A 219 3.28 -3.87 16.49
C ARG A 219 4.61 -4.30 17.10
N ILE A 220 5.25 -3.43 17.87
CA ILE A 220 6.46 -3.73 18.66
C ILE A 220 6.22 -3.25 20.11
N PRO A 221 6.55 -4.06 21.13
CA PRO A 221 7.27 -5.34 21.08
C PRO A 221 6.43 -6.51 20.57
N SER A 222 7.08 -7.56 20.05
CA SER A 222 6.41 -8.78 19.55
C SER A 222 5.86 -9.66 20.68
N ASP A 223 6.62 -9.81 21.77
CA ASP A 223 6.26 -10.62 22.94
C ASP A 223 5.70 -9.76 24.08
N ILE A 224 4.44 -9.36 23.93
CA ILE A 224 3.71 -8.56 24.93
C ILE A 224 3.57 -9.31 26.25
N ASP A 225 3.40 -10.64 26.21
CA ASP A 225 3.15 -11.47 27.39
C ASP A 225 4.38 -11.61 28.27
N ASN A 226 5.60 -11.50 27.71
CA ASN A 226 6.85 -11.60 28.46
C ASN A 226 7.62 -10.29 28.62
N ASP A 227 7.21 -9.21 27.97
CA ASP A 227 7.88 -7.92 28.08
C ASP A 227 7.88 -7.39 29.54
N GLU A 228 9.07 -7.11 30.06
CA GLU A 228 9.27 -6.68 31.45
C GLU A 228 8.63 -5.32 31.73
N VAL A 229 8.63 -4.41 30.75
CA VAL A 229 8.09 -3.06 30.89
C VAL A 229 6.57 -3.13 30.93
N ILE A 230 5.96 -3.86 30.00
CA ILE A 230 4.50 -4.06 29.96
C ILE A 230 4.01 -4.77 31.23
N LYS A 231 4.74 -5.79 31.71
CA LYS A 231 4.41 -6.46 33.00
C LYS A 231 4.49 -5.50 34.18
N SER A 232 5.50 -4.64 34.21
CA SER A 232 5.67 -3.63 35.27
C SER A 232 4.54 -2.60 35.25
N ASP A 233 4.13 -2.17 34.06
CA ASP A 233 3.07 -1.17 33.88
C ASP A 233 1.66 -1.76 34.09
N GLY A 234 1.50 -3.07 33.86
CA GLY A 234 0.22 -3.78 33.95
C GLY A 234 -0.76 -3.47 32.82
N MET A 235 -0.37 -2.64 31.84
CA MET A 235 -1.16 -2.30 30.67
C MET A 235 -0.30 -1.98 29.45
N VAL A 236 -0.89 -2.19 28.27
CA VAL A 236 -0.31 -1.80 26.99
C VAL A 236 -0.65 -0.33 26.72
N ILE A 237 0.38 0.52 26.59
CA ILE A 237 0.27 1.94 26.28
C ILE A 237 0.87 2.15 24.89
N THR A 238 -0.02 2.24 23.90
CA THR A 238 0.36 2.25 22.48
C THR A 238 0.52 3.67 21.95
N LEU A 239 1.64 3.89 21.26
CA LEU A 239 1.84 5.04 20.37
C LEU A 239 1.57 4.63 18.92
N ALA A 240 0.64 5.31 18.26
CA ALA A 240 0.42 5.13 16.83
C ALA A 240 1.37 6.01 16.00
N ARG A 241 1.96 5.42 14.96
CA ARG A 241 2.82 6.10 13.99
C ARG A 241 2.47 5.65 12.58
N ASP A 242 2.55 6.58 11.63
CA ASP A 242 2.30 6.29 10.22
C ASP A 242 3.59 6.38 9.42
N PHE A 243 3.99 5.25 8.81
CA PHE A 243 5.19 5.12 7.98
C PHE A 243 4.82 4.85 6.52
N LYS A 244 3.82 5.57 6.00
CA LYS A 244 3.32 5.49 4.61
C LYS A 244 4.38 5.63 3.50
N SER A 245 5.55 6.20 3.78
CA SER A 245 6.64 6.37 2.81
C SER A 245 7.63 5.19 2.76
N VAL A 246 7.59 4.30 3.76
CA VAL A 246 8.48 3.13 3.87
C VAL A 246 7.80 1.92 3.25
N TYR A 247 8.47 1.25 2.31
CA TYR A 247 7.97 0.06 1.60
C TYR A 247 8.76 -1.22 1.91
N ASP A 248 9.77 -1.16 2.79
CA ASP A 248 10.52 -2.33 3.23
C ASP A 248 10.18 -2.65 4.70
N PRO A 249 9.62 -3.84 4.99
CA PRO A 249 9.19 -4.20 6.35
C PRO A 249 10.36 -4.32 7.34
N ASN A 250 11.56 -4.69 6.89
CA ASN A 250 12.74 -4.78 7.77
C ASN A 250 13.26 -3.40 8.13
N ILE A 251 13.27 -2.47 7.16
CA ILE A 251 13.61 -1.07 7.41
C ILE A 251 12.62 -0.46 8.41
N LEU A 252 11.32 -0.71 8.21
CA LEU A 252 10.28 -0.26 9.14
C LEU A 252 10.54 -0.78 10.55
N ALA A 253 10.75 -2.08 10.71
CA ALA A 253 11.01 -2.67 12.03
C ALA A 253 12.24 -2.04 12.71
N ASN A 254 13.33 -1.81 11.98
CA ASN A 254 14.52 -1.15 12.53
C ASN A 254 14.24 0.28 13.03
N LEU A 255 13.49 1.07 12.25
CA LEU A 255 13.12 2.43 12.63
C LEU A 255 12.24 2.45 13.89
N VAL A 256 11.23 1.57 13.93
CA VAL A 256 10.28 1.47 15.05
C VAL A 256 10.96 0.95 16.32
N ASN A 257 11.89 -0.01 16.20
CA ASN A 257 12.70 -0.47 17.32
C ASN A 257 13.48 0.66 17.97
N ALA A 258 14.17 1.47 17.17
CA ALA A 258 14.91 2.61 17.68
C ALA A 258 13.97 3.61 18.38
N GLU A 259 12.78 3.86 17.84
CA GLU A 259 11.79 4.75 18.46
C GLU A 259 11.31 4.22 19.81
N LEU A 260 10.91 2.95 19.92
CA LEU A 260 10.48 2.38 21.20
C LEU A 260 11.61 2.40 22.24
N ARG A 261 12.84 2.08 21.83
CA ARG A 261 13.99 2.04 22.75
C ARG A 261 14.34 3.40 23.33
N LYS A 262 13.94 4.52 22.69
CA LYS A 262 14.09 5.86 23.29
C LYS A 262 13.36 5.97 24.63
N THR A 263 12.23 5.31 24.82
CA THR A 263 11.51 5.36 26.12
C THR A 263 12.29 4.66 27.23
N LYS A 264 13.10 3.65 26.88
CA LYS A 264 13.96 2.93 27.81
C LYS A 264 15.22 3.71 28.19
N PHE A 265 15.83 4.42 27.25
CA PHE A 265 17.15 5.03 27.42
C PHE A 265 17.14 6.57 27.55
N ALA A 266 16.23 7.28 26.89
CA ALA A 266 16.20 8.74 26.84
C ALA A 266 15.36 9.33 27.98
N LYS A 267 15.79 9.08 29.22
CA LYS A 267 15.03 9.40 30.45
C LYS A 267 15.39 10.73 31.10
N ARG A 268 16.59 11.23 30.84
CA ARG A 268 17.15 12.40 31.51
C ARG A 268 17.45 13.50 30.50
N THR A 269 16.90 14.68 30.76
CA THR A 269 17.22 15.90 30.02
C THR A 269 18.04 16.80 30.93
N LEU A 270 19.19 17.25 30.44
CA LEU A 270 20.10 18.13 31.15
C LEU A 270 20.15 19.48 30.45
N THR A 271 20.04 20.55 31.23
CA THR A 271 20.26 21.92 30.76
C THR A 271 21.40 22.54 31.54
N PHE A 272 22.41 23.07 30.83
CA PHE A 272 23.57 23.70 31.42
C PHE A 272 24.08 24.86 30.54
N THR A 273 24.88 25.74 31.12
CA THR A 273 25.49 26.86 30.41
C THR A 273 27.00 26.64 30.26
N THR A 274 27.57 27.03 29.12
CA THR A 274 29.00 26.86 28.82
C THR A 274 29.48 27.95 27.86
N ALA A 275 30.78 28.29 27.92
CA ALA A 275 31.43 29.15 26.93
C ALA A 275 31.91 28.36 25.69
N GLU A 276 31.94 27.03 25.75
CA GLU A 276 32.51 26.16 24.71
C GLU A 276 31.44 25.61 23.74
N GLY A 277 30.21 26.14 23.79
CA GLY A 277 29.06 25.65 23.03
C GLY A 277 28.92 26.18 21.59
N TRP A 278 29.84 27.02 21.12
CA TRP A 278 29.67 27.78 19.87
C TRP A 278 29.49 26.89 18.64
N ASP A 279 30.34 25.88 18.46
CA ASP A 279 30.32 24.98 17.30
C ASP A 279 29.35 23.80 17.44
N ILE A 280 28.74 23.63 18.61
CA ILE A 280 27.80 22.55 18.91
C ILE A 280 26.49 22.77 18.14
N ARG A 281 26.04 21.77 17.41
CA ARG A 281 24.81 21.81 16.62
C ARG A 281 23.69 21.03 17.29
N VAL A 282 22.45 21.33 16.91
CA VAL A 282 21.31 20.51 17.29
C VAL A 282 21.52 19.10 16.74
N TRP A 283 21.23 18.11 17.58
CA TRP A 283 21.42 16.68 17.35
C TRP A 283 22.85 16.16 17.31
N ASP A 284 23.84 16.98 17.65
CA ASP A 284 25.20 16.48 17.90
C ASP A 284 25.22 15.57 19.12
N SER A 285 26.08 14.55 19.08
CA SER A 285 26.38 13.74 20.27
C SER A 285 27.45 14.43 21.11
N ILE A 286 27.25 14.45 22.42
CA ILE A 286 28.21 14.98 23.40
C ILE A 286 28.33 14.00 24.56
N ASP A 287 29.49 13.97 25.20
CA ASP A 287 29.64 13.24 26.46
C ASP A 287 29.46 14.22 27.62
N VAL A 288 28.72 13.82 28.64
CA VAL A 288 28.55 14.62 29.85
C VAL A 288 28.97 13.80 31.05
N ASN A 289 29.78 14.39 31.93
CA ASN A 289 30.18 13.84 33.21
C ASN A 289 30.06 14.90 34.29
N PHE A 290 28.95 14.90 35.02
CA PHE A 290 28.60 15.87 36.05
C PHE A 290 28.28 15.15 37.36
N LYS A 291 29.25 15.13 38.27
CA LYS A 291 29.24 14.35 39.51
C LYS A 291 28.22 14.88 40.50
N GLU A 292 28.01 16.19 40.61
CA GLU A 292 27.05 16.76 41.56
C GLU A 292 25.61 16.32 41.26
N LEU A 293 25.28 16.09 39.98
CA LEU A 293 23.97 15.57 39.56
C LEU A 293 23.97 14.05 39.35
N MET A 294 25.09 13.37 39.59
CA MET A 294 25.27 11.93 39.34
C MET A 294 24.91 11.55 37.89
N VAL A 295 25.32 12.39 36.93
CA VAL A 295 25.09 12.18 35.50
C VAL A 295 26.41 11.86 34.82
N SER A 296 26.48 10.70 34.19
CA SER A 296 27.60 10.35 33.32
C SER A 296 27.05 9.55 32.14
N GLY A 297 27.37 9.95 30.92
CA GLY A 297 26.92 9.25 29.73
C GLY A 297 26.96 10.10 28.46
N LYS A 298 26.39 9.53 27.41
CA LYS A 298 26.29 10.14 26.08
C LYS A 298 24.93 10.81 25.92
N PHE A 299 24.92 12.02 25.38
CA PHE A 299 23.74 12.85 25.21
C PHE A 299 23.62 13.35 23.76
N LYS A 300 22.39 13.67 23.33
CA LYS A 300 22.08 14.39 22.10
C LYS A 300 21.62 15.81 22.42
N VAL A 301 22.14 16.79 21.70
CA VAL A 301 21.74 18.19 21.86
C VAL A 301 20.35 18.41 21.29
N LEU A 302 19.39 18.86 22.12
CA LEU A 302 18.02 19.18 21.69
C LEU A 302 17.90 20.63 21.25
N SER A 303 18.53 21.54 21.99
CA SER A 303 18.53 22.97 21.68
C SER A 303 19.80 23.65 22.18
N LYS A 304 20.13 24.76 21.51
CA LYS A 304 21.20 25.68 21.87
C LYS A 304 20.65 27.10 21.79
N SER A 305 20.77 27.88 22.86
CA SER A 305 20.52 29.32 22.87
C SER A 305 21.81 30.07 23.22
N ILE A 306 22.05 31.18 22.55
CA ILE A 306 23.21 32.05 22.79
C ILE A 306 22.73 33.24 23.60
N ALA A 307 23.38 33.55 24.71
CA ALA A 307 23.04 34.70 25.52
C ALA A 307 23.38 36.00 24.78
N THR A 308 22.42 36.92 24.70
CA THR A 308 22.55 38.22 24.02
C THR A 308 22.64 39.40 24.99
N ASP A 309 22.52 39.16 26.29
CA ASP A 309 22.66 40.20 27.30
C ASP A 309 24.14 40.62 27.44
N GLN A 310 24.39 41.87 27.85
CA GLN A 310 25.74 42.43 27.93
C GLN A 310 26.65 41.72 28.96
N GLN A 311 26.11 40.95 29.90
CA GLN A 311 26.86 40.33 30.99
C GLN A 311 27.30 38.90 30.66
N ASN A 312 26.52 38.20 29.84
CA ASN A 312 26.72 36.80 29.48
C ASN A 312 27.06 36.60 27.99
N VAL A 313 27.43 37.67 27.26
CA VAL A 313 27.92 37.56 25.88
C VAL A 313 29.03 36.51 25.81
N GLY A 314 28.87 35.53 24.92
CA GLY A 314 29.85 34.43 24.79
C GLY A 314 29.35 33.08 25.33
N TYR A 315 28.36 33.09 26.21
CA TYR A 315 27.81 31.87 26.79
C TYR A 315 26.66 31.29 25.97
N CYS A 316 26.63 29.96 25.91
CA CYS A 316 25.56 29.19 25.31
C CYS A 316 24.86 28.36 26.39
N THR A 317 23.55 28.35 26.39
CA THR A 317 22.76 27.38 27.14
C THR A 317 22.42 26.21 26.24
N ILE A 318 22.79 25.01 26.67
CA ILE A 318 22.58 23.76 25.95
C ILE A 318 21.56 22.93 26.72
N THR A 319 20.51 22.50 26.03
CA THR A 319 19.60 21.45 26.53
C THR A 319 19.88 20.19 25.73
N CYS A 320 20.13 19.09 26.43
CA CYS A 320 20.47 17.80 25.84
C CYS A 320 19.73 16.66 26.53
N ILE A 321 19.53 15.55 25.82
CA ILE A 321 18.85 14.36 26.32
C ILE A 321 19.79 13.17 26.31
N GLU A 322 19.69 12.32 27.32
CA GLU A 322 20.45 11.08 27.40
C GLU A 322 20.17 10.21 26.17
N TYR A 323 21.24 9.73 25.54
CA TYR A 323 21.14 9.11 24.22
C TYR A 323 22.30 8.14 23.93
N PRO A 324 22.36 7.00 24.64
CA PRO A 324 23.38 5.98 24.41
C PRO A 324 23.16 5.25 23.08
N ASP A 325 24.25 4.76 22.49
CA ASP A 325 24.20 4.02 21.21
C ASP A 325 23.36 2.73 21.28
N ALA A 326 23.14 2.20 22.49
CA ALA A 326 22.28 1.05 22.78
C ALA A 326 20.83 1.25 22.29
N ILE A 327 20.38 2.48 22.06
CA ILE A 327 19.07 2.76 21.44
C ILE A 327 18.95 2.07 20.08
N PHE A 328 20.04 1.99 19.31
CA PHE A 328 20.04 1.47 17.94
C PHE A 328 20.46 0.00 17.82
N ASP A 329 20.72 -0.69 18.93
CA ASP A 329 21.21 -2.08 18.93
C ASP A 329 20.10 -3.15 19.01
N GLY A 330 18.84 -2.74 19.21
CA GLY A 330 17.72 -3.68 19.35
C GLY A 330 17.14 -4.12 18.02
N THR A 331 16.86 -5.41 17.91
CA THR A 331 16.19 -6.02 16.76
C THR A 331 14.98 -6.83 17.23
N ASP A 332 13.78 -6.27 17.10
CA ASP A 332 12.52 -6.98 17.26
C ASP A 332 11.77 -6.98 15.92
N PRO A 333 11.51 -8.13 15.28
CA PRO A 333 10.76 -8.17 14.03
C PRO A 333 9.30 -7.70 14.17
N GLY A 334 8.80 -7.60 15.40
CA GLY A 334 7.43 -7.22 15.74
C GLY A 334 6.39 -8.26 15.31
N THR A 335 5.14 -7.96 15.63
CA THR A 335 3.98 -8.76 15.24
C THR A 335 3.17 -7.98 14.20
N TRP A 336 2.95 -8.62 13.05
CA TRP A 336 2.20 -8.01 11.95
C TRP A 336 0.71 -8.34 12.06
N SER A 337 -0.15 -7.36 11.77
CA SER A 337 -1.58 -7.61 11.60
C SER A 337 -1.80 -8.70 10.54
N PRO A 338 -2.72 -9.66 10.74
CA PRO A 338 -2.98 -10.70 9.75
C PRO A 338 -3.36 -10.04 8.41
N GLY A 339 -2.54 -10.28 7.39
CA GLY A 339 -2.72 -9.69 6.06
C GLY A 339 -4.04 -10.12 5.44
N GLY A 340 -4.90 -9.15 5.12
CA GLY A 340 -6.18 -9.37 4.47
C GLY A 340 -6.07 -9.30 2.95
N ILE A 341 -5.52 -10.32 2.30
CA ILE A 341 -5.69 -10.47 0.84
C ILE A 341 -6.87 -11.41 0.62
N ILE A 342 -8.05 -10.84 0.33
CA ILE A 342 -9.11 -11.62 -0.31
C ILE A 342 -8.72 -11.70 -1.78
N ASN A 343 -8.16 -12.84 -2.21
CA ASN A 343 -7.92 -13.06 -3.63
C ASN A 343 -9.28 -13.09 -4.35
N PRO A 344 -9.58 -12.11 -5.23
CA PRO A 344 -10.87 -12.08 -5.90
C PRO A 344 -11.09 -13.29 -6.82
N ASP A 345 -10.03 -13.99 -7.23
CA ASP A 345 -10.13 -15.20 -8.06
C ASP A 345 -10.48 -16.45 -7.24
N GLU A 346 -10.12 -16.53 -5.95
CA GLU A 346 -10.51 -17.67 -5.10
C GLU A 346 -12.02 -17.74 -4.88
N GLY A 347 -12.66 -16.59 -4.66
CA GLY A 347 -14.11 -16.50 -4.58
C GLY A 347 -14.81 -16.78 -5.92
N ARG A 348 -14.12 -16.63 -7.06
CA ARG A 348 -14.67 -16.88 -8.41
C ARG A 348 -14.56 -18.33 -8.85
N ALA A 349 -13.66 -19.11 -8.25
CA ALA A 349 -13.52 -20.51 -8.58
C ALA A 349 -14.85 -21.25 -8.33
N ILE A 350 -15.42 -21.80 -9.40
CA ILE A 350 -16.67 -22.56 -9.37
C ILE A 350 -16.51 -23.80 -10.25
N LEU A 351 -17.00 -24.93 -9.75
CA LEU A 351 -16.91 -26.23 -10.40
C LEU A 351 -18.13 -26.46 -11.31
N PRO A 352 -17.99 -27.22 -12.40
CA PRO A 352 -19.13 -27.60 -13.24
C PRO A 352 -20.17 -28.40 -12.46
N PRO A 353 -21.46 -28.35 -12.85
CA PRO A 353 -22.44 -29.33 -12.40
C PRO A 353 -22.05 -30.74 -12.87
N THR A 354 -22.61 -31.75 -12.22
CA THR A 354 -22.31 -33.16 -12.52
C THR A 354 -23.54 -33.88 -13.09
N ASN A 355 -23.37 -35.10 -13.60
CA ASN A 355 -24.47 -35.95 -14.07
C ASN A 355 -25.46 -35.28 -15.05
N LEU A 356 -24.94 -34.51 -16.01
CA LEU A 356 -25.77 -33.93 -17.07
C LEU A 356 -26.40 -35.05 -17.90
N SER A 357 -27.72 -35.05 -18.00
CA SER A 357 -28.51 -36.00 -18.78
C SER A 357 -29.56 -35.26 -19.60
N VAL A 358 -29.98 -35.91 -20.69
CA VAL A 358 -30.88 -35.34 -21.69
C VAL A 358 -31.99 -36.34 -21.96
N THR A 359 -33.24 -35.90 -21.86
CA THR A 359 -34.41 -36.72 -22.17
C THR A 359 -35.38 -35.95 -23.05
N ARG A 360 -35.94 -36.61 -24.06
CA ARG A 360 -36.98 -36.00 -24.90
C ARG A 360 -38.34 -36.14 -24.23
N LYS A 361 -39.06 -35.03 -24.06
CA LYS A 361 -40.39 -35.01 -23.43
C LYS A 361 -41.53 -35.17 -24.44
N GLY A 362 -41.34 -34.75 -25.69
CA GLY A 362 -42.35 -34.83 -26.73
C GLY A 362 -42.11 -33.84 -27.86
N ASP A 363 -43.08 -33.74 -28.75
CA ASP A 363 -43.04 -32.90 -29.94
C ASP A 363 -44.11 -31.82 -29.90
N THR A 364 -43.78 -30.64 -30.41
CA THR A 364 -44.72 -29.56 -30.67
C THR A 364 -44.75 -29.25 -32.16
N ASN A 365 -45.69 -28.40 -32.60
CA ASN A 365 -45.79 -27.95 -33.99
C ASN A 365 -44.53 -27.19 -34.48
N THR A 366 -43.58 -26.87 -33.60
CA THR A 366 -42.35 -26.12 -33.89
C THR A 366 -41.07 -26.91 -33.64
N GLY A 367 -41.16 -28.20 -33.29
CA GLY A 367 -40.00 -29.09 -33.08
C GLY A 367 -40.09 -29.92 -31.80
N SER A 368 -39.01 -30.62 -31.46
CA SER A 368 -38.89 -31.43 -30.25
C SER A 368 -38.69 -30.57 -28.99
N VAL A 369 -39.25 -31.03 -27.87
CA VAL A 369 -39.00 -30.51 -26.52
C VAL A 369 -38.06 -31.46 -25.79
N VAL A 370 -36.92 -30.93 -25.39
CA VAL A 370 -35.85 -31.70 -24.76
C VAL A 370 -35.59 -31.15 -23.38
N ASN A 371 -35.68 -32.01 -22.37
CA ASN A 371 -35.35 -31.71 -21.00
C ASN A 371 -33.89 -32.04 -20.72
N LEU A 372 -33.15 -31.07 -20.22
CA LEU A 372 -31.84 -31.27 -19.63
C LEU A 372 -32.02 -31.35 -18.12
N SER A 373 -31.40 -32.34 -17.48
CA SER A 373 -31.30 -32.42 -16.04
C SER A 373 -29.86 -32.67 -15.61
N TRP A 374 -29.45 -32.11 -14.47
CA TRP A 374 -28.11 -32.26 -13.93
C TRP A 374 -28.14 -32.42 -12.42
N ALA A 375 -27.02 -32.80 -11.83
CA ALA A 375 -26.79 -32.74 -10.39
C ALA A 375 -26.07 -31.44 -10.02
N GLU A 376 -26.27 -31.03 -8.78
CA GLU A 376 -25.70 -29.80 -8.20
C GLU A 376 -24.18 -29.71 -8.41
N SER A 377 -23.69 -28.49 -8.63
CA SER A 377 -22.25 -28.22 -8.61
C SER A 377 -21.70 -28.40 -7.19
N PRO A 378 -20.53 -29.03 -7.00
CA PRO A 378 -19.90 -29.17 -5.68
C PRO A 378 -19.50 -27.83 -5.02
N SER A 379 -19.62 -26.70 -5.71
CA SER A 379 -19.27 -25.38 -5.19
C SER A 379 -20.35 -24.80 -4.28
N GLN A 380 -19.95 -24.27 -3.12
CA GLN A 380 -20.87 -23.72 -2.12
C GLN A 380 -21.47 -22.35 -2.48
N ASN A 381 -20.88 -21.63 -3.44
CA ASN A 381 -21.22 -20.26 -3.81
C ASN A 381 -22.07 -20.15 -5.09
N VAL A 382 -22.76 -21.22 -5.51
CA VAL A 382 -23.54 -21.24 -6.75
C VAL A 382 -24.76 -20.33 -6.67
N ARG A 383 -24.92 -19.43 -7.64
CA ARG A 383 -26.08 -18.55 -7.81
C ARG A 383 -27.09 -19.10 -8.83
N GLY A 384 -26.66 -19.94 -9.76
CA GLY A 384 -27.52 -20.53 -10.77
C GLY A 384 -26.74 -21.27 -11.84
N TYR A 385 -27.44 -21.69 -12.89
CA TYR A 385 -26.85 -22.42 -14.01
C TYR A 385 -27.22 -21.77 -15.33
N TYR A 386 -26.23 -21.61 -16.22
CA TYR A 386 -26.45 -21.27 -17.62
C TYR A 386 -26.58 -22.55 -18.43
N VAL A 387 -27.60 -22.60 -19.28
CA VAL A 387 -27.92 -23.75 -20.12
C VAL A 387 -27.64 -23.39 -21.58
N TYR A 388 -26.90 -24.26 -22.26
CA TYR A 388 -26.44 -24.08 -23.62
C TYR A 388 -26.80 -25.29 -24.50
N TYR A 389 -27.00 -25.04 -25.78
CA TYR A 389 -27.07 -26.08 -26.81
C TYR A 389 -26.41 -25.61 -28.11
N ARG A 390 -26.03 -26.56 -28.95
CA ARG A 390 -25.60 -26.30 -30.33
C ARG A 390 -25.82 -27.55 -31.17
N GLU A 391 -26.02 -27.39 -32.48
CA GLU A 391 -25.97 -28.53 -33.40
C GLU A 391 -24.56 -29.12 -33.41
N THR A 392 -24.44 -30.46 -33.34
CA THR A 392 -23.15 -31.14 -33.26
C THR A 392 -22.29 -30.78 -34.48
N GLY A 393 -21.08 -30.30 -34.21
CA GLY A 393 -20.14 -29.81 -35.25
C GLY A 393 -20.11 -28.30 -35.43
N GLN A 394 -21.05 -27.55 -34.84
CA GLN A 394 -20.99 -26.08 -34.82
C GLN A 394 -19.99 -25.58 -33.76
N SER A 395 -19.32 -24.45 -34.05
CA SER A 395 -18.35 -23.86 -33.13
C SER A 395 -19.00 -23.06 -31.99
N ASN A 396 -20.14 -22.42 -32.27
CA ASN A 396 -20.77 -21.46 -31.36
C ASN A 396 -21.90 -22.11 -30.55
N TRP A 397 -21.90 -21.86 -29.24
CA TRP A 397 -22.98 -22.27 -28.33
C TRP A 397 -24.11 -21.25 -28.32
N ILE A 398 -25.35 -21.73 -28.30
CA ILE A 398 -26.55 -20.92 -28.11
C ILE A 398 -26.99 -21.03 -26.66
N ILE A 399 -27.26 -19.90 -25.99
CA ILE A 399 -27.81 -19.88 -24.63
C ILE A 399 -29.31 -20.18 -24.71
N ALA A 400 -29.74 -21.28 -24.10
CA ALA A 400 -31.15 -21.63 -23.98
C ALA A 400 -31.84 -20.86 -22.85
N GLY A 401 -31.11 -20.56 -21.78
CA GLY A 401 -31.61 -19.82 -20.63
C GLY A 401 -30.75 -20.00 -19.38
N GLN A 402 -31.32 -19.62 -18.24
CA GLN A 402 -30.69 -19.77 -16.92
C GLN A 402 -31.68 -20.29 -15.88
N THR A 403 -31.17 -20.99 -14.87
CA THR A 403 -31.97 -21.48 -13.73
C THR A 403 -31.46 -20.93 -12.39
N PRO A 404 -32.34 -20.81 -11.38
CA PRO A 404 -31.93 -20.55 -9.99
C PRO A 404 -31.13 -21.74 -9.43
N PRO A 405 -30.40 -21.57 -8.31
CA PRO A 405 -29.43 -22.56 -7.85
C PRO A 405 -30.09 -23.87 -7.39
N THR A 406 -31.37 -23.83 -7.03
CA THR A 406 -32.17 -24.98 -6.59
C THR A 406 -32.93 -25.69 -7.71
N LYS A 407 -32.81 -25.23 -8.97
CA LYS A 407 -33.49 -25.84 -10.11
C LYS A 407 -32.46 -26.44 -11.06
N TYR A 408 -32.46 -27.77 -11.11
CA TYR A 408 -31.50 -28.59 -11.85
C TYR A 408 -32.07 -29.19 -13.14
N GLU A 409 -33.11 -28.56 -13.69
CA GLU A 409 -33.72 -28.98 -14.95
C GLU A 409 -34.11 -27.78 -15.81
N PHE A 410 -34.04 -27.96 -17.14
CA PHE A 410 -34.43 -26.94 -18.11
C PHE A 410 -34.96 -27.57 -19.40
N ASP A 411 -36.08 -27.05 -19.90
CA ASP A 411 -36.68 -27.50 -21.15
C ASP A 411 -36.26 -26.59 -22.31
N ILE A 412 -35.69 -27.18 -23.36
CA ILE A 412 -35.33 -26.53 -24.62
C ILE A 412 -36.37 -26.90 -25.66
N PHE A 413 -36.94 -25.90 -26.33
CA PHE A 413 -38.02 -26.05 -27.29
C PHE A 413 -37.54 -25.82 -28.72
N GLY A 414 -38.17 -26.50 -29.68
CA GLY A 414 -37.97 -26.23 -31.11
C GLY A 414 -36.68 -26.82 -31.68
N LEU A 415 -36.17 -27.90 -31.08
CA LEU A 415 -35.04 -28.63 -31.65
C LEU A 415 -35.51 -29.54 -32.79
N ASP A 416 -34.68 -29.67 -33.83
CA ASP A 416 -34.98 -30.52 -34.98
C ASP A 416 -34.81 -32.00 -34.60
N ILE A 417 -35.75 -32.83 -35.01
CA ILE A 417 -35.84 -34.25 -34.64
C ILE A 417 -34.71 -35.09 -35.24
N ASP A 418 -34.26 -34.73 -36.45
CA ASP A 418 -33.29 -35.52 -37.21
C ASP A 418 -31.85 -35.06 -36.99
N LYS A 419 -31.65 -34.07 -36.11
CA LYS A 419 -30.35 -33.46 -35.84
C LYS A 419 -29.77 -33.90 -34.51
N LYS A 420 -28.44 -33.94 -34.48
CA LYS A 420 -27.68 -34.20 -33.25
C LYS A 420 -27.27 -32.89 -32.62
N TYR A 421 -27.32 -32.86 -31.29
CA TYR A 421 -26.99 -31.69 -30.51
C TYR A 421 -25.94 -32.00 -29.46
N ASP A 422 -25.13 -30.98 -29.17
CA ASP A 422 -24.33 -30.93 -27.95
C ASP A 422 -25.06 -30.03 -26.96
N PHE A 423 -25.17 -30.50 -25.72
CA PHE A 423 -25.78 -29.77 -24.61
C PHE A 423 -24.71 -29.42 -23.58
N GLY A 424 -24.83 -28.23 -22.98
CA GLY A 424 -23.85 -27.72 -22.05
C GLY A 424 -24.51 -27.05 -20.85
N VAL A 425 -23.99 -27.26 -19.64
CA VAL A 425 -24.43 -26.53 -18.45
C VAL A 425 -23.21 -25.99 -17.70
N SER A 426 -23.20 -24.70 -17.36
CA SER A 426 -22.20 -24.07 -16.49
C SER A 426 -22.88 -23.55 -15.24
N ALA A 427 -22.24 -23.72 -14.09
CA ALA A 427 -22.64 -23.07 -12.84
C ALA A 427 -22.02 -21.67 -12.78
N PHE A 428 -22.75 -20.70 -12.22
CA PHE A 428 -22.24 -19.35 -12.01
C PHE A 428 -22.52 -18.84 -10.60
N ASN A 429 -21.70 -17.91 -10.09
CA ASN A 429 -21.84 -17.34 -8.74
C ASN A 429 -22.18 -15.84 -8.75
N ILE A 430 -22.37 -15.27 -7.56
CA ILE A 430 -22.74 -13.86 -7.36
C ILE A 430 -21.62 -12.85 -7.69
N ILE A 431 -20.38 -13.30 -7.82
CA ILE A 431 -19.20 -12.45 -8.10
C ILE A 431 -18.65 -12.66 -9.52
N GLY A 432 -19.44 -13.26 -10.41
CA GLY A 432 -19.11 -13.42 -11.83
C GLY A 432 -18.13 -14.56 -12.15
N GLY A 433 -17.99 -15.54 -11.26
CA GLY A 433 -17.33 -16.80 -11.58
C GLY A 433 -18.28 -17.70 -12.37
N VAL A 434 -17.79 -18.28 -13.48
CA VAL A 434 -18.52 -19.25 -14.32
C VAL A 434 -17.65 -20.48 -14.52
N SER A 435 -18.22 -21.67 -14.29
CA SER A 435 -17.47 -22.91 -14.44
C SER A 435 -17.30 -23.30 -15.89
N VAL A 436 -16.31 -24.17 -16.16
CA VAL A 436 -16.25 -24.89 -17.44
C VAL A 436 -17.59 -25.58 -17.72
N LYS A 437 -17.95 -25.73 -18.99
CA LYS A 437 -19.23 -26.37 -19.36
C LYS A 437 -19.14 -27.87 -19.07
N ALA A 438 -20.08 -28.40 -18.29
CA ALA A 438 -20.40 -29.81 -18.33
C ALA A 438 -21.07 -30.08 -19.67
N VAL A 439 -20.44 -30.86 -20.54
CA VAL A 439 -20.91 -31.07 -21.93
C VAL A 439 -21.35 -32.52 -22.11
N LEU A 440 -22.53 -32.69 -22.71
CA LEU A 440 -23.00 -33.96 -23.27
C LEU A 440 -23.16 -33.79 -24.77
N GLY A 441 -22.22 -34.35 -25.54
CA GLY A 441 -22.13 -34.16 -27.00
C GLY A 441 -22.73 -35.31 -27.81
N ASN A 442 -23.01 -35.04 -29.09
CA ASN A 442 -23.46 -36.02 -30.10
C ASN A 442 -24.74 -36.78 -29.69
N VAL A 443 -25.67 -36.09 -29.02
CA VAL A 443 -26.90 -36.69 -28.49
C VAL A 443 -28.02 -36.61 -29.54
N THR A 444 -28.68 -37.73 -29.76
CA THR A 444 -30.01 -37.78 -30.39
C THR A 444 -31.03 -37.92 -29.25
N PRO A 445 -31.86 -36.90 -28.97
CA PRO A 445 -32.77 -36.96 -27.82
C PRO A 445 -33.81 -38.08 -27.97
N GLU A 446 -33.73 -39.09 -27.11
CA GLU A 446 -34.64 -40.25 -27.09
C GLU A 446 -35.70 -40.11 -26.00
N PHE A 447 -36.84 -40.81 -26.18
CA PHE A 447 -37.89 -40.87 -25.17
C PHE A 447 -37.45 -41.75 -23.99
N SER A 448 -37.71 -41.29 -22.77
CA SER A 448 -37.54 -42.11 -21.57
C SER A 448 -38.79 -42.98 -21.34
N PHE A 449 -38.86 -44.16 -21.98
CA PHE A 449 -39.87 -45.17 -21.68
C PHE A 449 -39.30 -46.27 -20.77
N ALA A 450 -39.84 -46.40 -19.56
CA ALA A 450 -39.69 -47.62 -18.77
C ALA A 450 -40.86 -48.56 -19.10
N LEU A 451 -40.59 -49.65 -19.83
CA LEU A 451 -41.61 -50.68 -20.04
C LEU A 451 -41.93 -51.34 -18.69
N PRO A 452 -43.21 -51.49 -18.31
CA PRO A 452 -43.58 -52.21 -17.10
C PRO A 452 -43.10 -53.67 -17.19
N ALA A 453 -42.68 -54.24 -16.06
CA ALA A 453 -42.26 -55.64 -16.01
C ALA A 453 -43.39 -56.55 -16.54
N ILE A 454 -43.05 -57.47 -17.46
CA ILE A 454 -44.01 -58.45 -17.98
C ILE A 454 -44.49 -59.30 -16.80
N THR A 455 -45.74 -59.08 -16.38
CA THR A 455 -46.42 -59.91 -15.39
C THR A 455 -47.43 -60.81 -16.12
N GLY A 456 -47.31 -62.12 -15.94
CA GLY A 456 -48.29 -63.10 -16.45
C GLY A 456 -47.99 -63.78 -17.79
N LEU A 457 -46.73 -64.04 -18.13
CA LEU A 457 -46.40 -64.92 -19.27
C LEU A 457 -46.93 -66.35 -18.99
N LYS A 458 -47.97 -66.78 -19.70
CA LYS A 458 -48.35 -68.19 -19.78
C LYS A 458 -47.83 -68.74 -21.10
N LEU A 459 -46.85 -69.63 -21.01
CA LEU A 459 -46.29 -70.41 -22.12
C LEU A 459 -47.27 -71.47 -22.61
#